data_AF-A0A934SAG2-F1
#
_entry.id   AF-A0A934SAG2-F1
#
_cell.length_a   1.000
_cell.length_b   1.000
_cell.length_c   1.000
_cell.angle_alpha   90.00
_cell.angle_beta   90.00
_cell.angle_gamma   90.00
#
_symmetry.space_group_name_H-M   'P 1'
#
loop_
_entity.id
_entity.type
_entity.pdbx_description
1 polymer ?
#
loop_
_entity_poly.entity_id
_entity_poly.type
_entity_poly.pdbx_seq_one_letter_code
_entity_poly.pdbx_strand_id
1 'polypeptide(L)'
;MSEGSLLLFDAINSLGAGVPENDDILTNIAYQPASAIVAGDEATLSPVWYQHSSVAGTESDYHFLERTSKGGIHAGFSWETIFTLGGRWMGFMIPQAIRDHVFANTPGRQFYVSMIMRATRQAGSSSRDVMTAGQIGSTTSARSFVLRTGYTDEASIVSVSGGGRFVKNYPDAGSIIDLVPQLQAGWFSNWYGTKPGSPPAGGNSNVGWGSRGPWGSTYLGEMPSWILYRFYIEDLFVSGRTGEQVAAADLAKFNADFGEGGRFADDTFSDPLLVKP
;
A
#
# COMPACT_ATOMS: atom_id res chain seq x y z
N MET A 1 3.50 -14.99 -10.01
CA MET A 1 4.79 -14.84 -9.31
C MET A 1 5.91 -15.19 -10.28
N SER A 2 7.10 -14.63 -10.12
CA SER A 2 8.29 -14.83 -10.95
C SER A 2 9.54 -14.92 -10.08
N GLU A 3 10.68 -15.30 -10.68
CA GLU A 3 12.00 -15.26 -10.04
C GLU A 3 12.41 -13.86 -9.56
N GLY A 4 11.80 -12.79 -10.07
CA GLY A 4 12.05 -11.41 -9.63
C GLY A 4 11.13 -10.93 -8.50
N SER A 5 10.23 -11.77 -8.00
CA SER A 5 9.26 -11.39 -6.97
C SER A 5 9.97 -11.10 -5.66
N LEU A 6 9.80 -9.88 -5.12
CA LEU A 6 10.42 -9.45 -3.87
C LEU A 6 9.44 -9.55 -2.70
N LEU A 7 8.21 -9.07 -2.90
CA LEU A 7 7.18 -9.05 -1.87
C LEU A 7 5.84 -9.40 -2.49
N LEU A 8 5.12 -10.35 -1.93
CA LEU A 8 3.72 -10.61 -2.21
C LEU A 8 2.97 -10.77 -0.89
N PHE A 9 2.14 -9.76 -0.59
CA PHE A 9 1.13 -9.81 0.44
C PHE A 9 -0.23 -10.07 -0.21
N ASP A 10 -0.97 -11.08 0.26
CA ASP A 10 -2.34 -11.39 -0.14
C ASP A 10 -3.14 -11.65 1.13
N ALA A 11 -4.13 -10.81 1.45
CA ALA A 11 -4.71 -10.77 2.80
C ALA A 11 -5.22 -12.13 3.32
N ILE A 12 -5.78 -12.98 2.46
CA ILE A 12 -6.22 -14.32 2.85
C ILE A 12 -5.06 -15.26 3.18
N ASN A 13 -3.97 -15.20 2.41
CA ASN A 13 -2.86 -16.15 2.53
C ASN A 13 -1.71 -15.63 3.40
N SER A 14 -1.63 -14.31 3.61
CA SER A 14 -0.57 -13.64 4.37
C SER A 14 -0.92 -13.42 5.84
N LEU A 15 -2.16 -13.69 6.23
CA LEU A 15 -2.68 -13.44 7.58
C LEU A 15 -3.28 -14.72 8.14
N GLY A 16 -3.16 -14.88 9.46
CA GLY A 16 -3.94 -15.87 10.20
C GLY A 16 -5.42 -15.52 10.30
N ALA A 17 -6.11 -16.19 11.23
CA ALA A 17 -7.47 -15.84 11.60
C ALA A 17 -7.51 -14.46 12.28
N GLY A 18 -8.48 -13.62 11.92
CA GLY A 18 -8.62 -12.28 12.50
C GLY A 18 -7.74 -11.22 11.82
N VAL A 19 -7.49 -10.15 12.58
CA VAL A 19 -6.69 -8.99 12.16
C VAL A 19 -5.32 -9.02 12.86
N PRO A 20 -4.25 -8.53 12.21
CA PRO A 20 -2.91 -8.53 12.81
C PRO A 20 -2.81 -7.59 14.01
N GLU A 21 -2.06 -8.01 15.02
CA GLU A 21 -1.64 -7.21 16.15
C GLU A 21 -0.35 -6.43 15.85
N ASN A 22 -0.04 -5.43 16.67
CA ASN A 22 1.18 -4.64 16.48
C ASN A 22 2.43 -5.54 16.55
N ASP A 23 3.36 -5.33 15.62
CA ASP A 23 4.59 -6.10 15.45
C ASP A 23 4.42 -7.54 14.93
N ASP A 24 3.21 -7.93 14.51
CA ASP A 24 3.00 -9.22 13.84
C ASP A 24 3.79 -9.32 12.52
N ILE A 25 4.42 -10.49 12.32
CA ILE A 25 5.08 -10.83 11.05
C ILE A 25 4.02 -11.41 10.11
N LEU A 26 3.79 -10.74 8.97
CA LEU A 26 2.83 -11.19 7.96
C LEU A 26 3.56 -11.99 6.89
N THR A 27 3.01 -13.12 6.45
CA THR A 27 3.70 -13.98 5.49
C THR A 27 3.91 -13.27 4.14
N ASN A 28 5.17 -13.13 3.74
CA ASN A 28 5.53 -12.82 2.35
C ASN A 28 5.47 -14.08 1.50
N ILE A 29 4.43 -14.19 0.67
CA ILE A 29 4.22 -15.37 -0.19
C ILE A 29 5.35 -15.50 -1.24
N ALA A 30 6.06 -14.40 -1.53
CA ALA A 30 7.21 -14.38 -2.43
C ALA A 30 8.55 -14.54 -1.71
N TYR A 31 8.61 -14.98 -0.45
CA TYR A 31 9.88 -15.04 0.30
C TYR A 31 10.93 -15.94 -0.37
N GLN A 32 10.52 -17.04 -1.01
CA GLN A 32 11.43 -17.99 -1.67
C GLN A 32 12.17 -17.34 -2.85
N PRO A 33 11.49 -16.80 -3.88
CA PRO A 33 12.20 -16.08 -4.95
C PRO A 33 12.91 -14.84 -4.40
N ALA A 34 12.35 -14.14 -3.41
CA ALA A 34 13.02 -12.99 -2.81
C ALA A 34 14.36 -13.36 -2.16
N SER A 35 14.44 -14.50 -1.46
CA SER A 35 15.67 -14.99 -0.81
C SER A 35 16.80 -15.33 -1.79
N ALA A 36 16.47 -15.56 -3.06
CA ALA A 36 17.46 -15.73 -4.13
C ALA A 36 18.03 -14.39 -4.64
N ILE A 37 17.34 -13.27 -4.38
CA ILE A 37 17.75 -11.92 -4.82
C ILE A 37 18.41 -11.15 -3.68
N VAL A 38 17.82 -11.24 -2.49
CA VAL A 38 18.24 -10.52 -1.29
C VAL A 38 18.51 -11.51 -0.17
N ALA A 39 19.61 -11.32 0.56
CA ALA A 39 19.93 -12.17 1.69
C ALA A 39 18.86 -12.03 2.77
N GLY A 40 18.29 -13.17 3.18
CA GLY A 40 17.25 -13.23 4.20
C GLY A 40 16.53 -14.57 4.19
N ASP A 41 15.70 -14.76 5.19
CA ASP A 41 14.79 -15.89 5.38
C ASP A 41 13.33 -15.38 5.39
N GLU A 42 12.38 -16.29 5.57
CA GLU A 42 10.96 -15.93 5.60
C GLU A 42 10.66 -14.85 6.66
N ALA A 43 11.26 -14.94 7.85
CA ALA A 43 11.01 -13.99 8.93
C ALA A 43 11.53 -12.59 8.60
N THR A 44 12.73 -12.49 8.03
CA THR A 44 13.38 -11.21 7.71
C THR A 44 12.92 -10.59 6.40
N LEU A 45 12.35 -11.39 5.50
CA LEU A 45 11.75 -10.96 4.24
C LEU A 45 10.23 -10.83 4.31
N SER A 46 9.64 -10.98 5.48
CA SER A 46 8.21 -10.80 5.72
C SER A 46 7.90 -9.39 6.27
N PRO A 47 6.86 -8.73 5.75
CA PRO A 47 6.46 -7.42 6.25
C PRO A 47 5.99 -7.53 7.71
N VAL A 48 6.23 -6.48 8.48
CA VAL A 48 5.83 -6.39 9.89
C VAL A 48 4.67 -5.41 10.00
N TRP A 49 3.57 -5.84 10.61
CA TRP A 49 2.44 -4.99 10.91
C TRP A 49 2.82 -3.97 11.98
N TYR A 50 2.30 -2.75 11.81
CA TYR A 50 2.55 -1.66 12.71
C TYR A 50 1.31 -0.80 12.84
N GLN A 51 0.90 -0.54 14.07
CA GLN A 51 -0.15 0.37 14.45
C GLN A 51 0.47 1.46 15.34
N HIS A 52 0.56 2.66 14.81
CA HIS A 52 1.03 3.81 15.56
C HIS A 52 -0.15 4.52 16.21
N SER A 53 -0.31 4.35 17.52
CA SER A 53 -1.16 5.19 18.34
C SER A 53 -0.30 6.00 19.31
N SER A 54 -0.21 7.31 19.07
CA SER A 54 0.58 8.20 19.94
C SER A 54 -0.13 8.56 21.25
N VAL A 55 -1.25 7.92 21.61
CA VAL A 55 -2.04 8.28 22.80
C VAL A 55 -2.55 7.03 23.51
N ALA A 56 -2.18 6.88 24.78
CA ALA A 56 -2.82 5.96 25.70
C ALA A 56 -4.25 6.44 26.04
N GLY A 57 -5.27 5.74 25.55
CA GLY A 57 -6.69 6.02 25.81
C GLY A 57 -7.59 5.42 24.72
N THR A 58 -8.77 4.91 25.10
CA THR A 58 -9.73 4.08 24.31
C THR A 58 -9.71 4.32 22.79
N GLU A 59 -8.83 3.58 22.09
CA GLU A 59 -8.59 3.67 20.65
C GLU A 59 -9.75 3.17 19.78
N SER A 60 -10.60 2.28 20.33
CA SER A 60 -11.64 1.58 19.56
C SER A 60 -12.75 2.46 19.01
N ASP A 61 -12.84 3.73 19.44
CA ASP A 61 -13.91 4.64 19.00
C ASP A 61 -13.55 5.38 17.71
N TYR A 62 -12.27 5.48 17.32
CA TYR A 62 -11.82 6.37 16.22
C TYR A 62 -11.28 5.65 14.99
N HIS A 63 -11.02 4.36 15.09
CA HIS A 63 -10.70 3.53 13.95
C HIS A 63 -11.15 2.11 14.23
N PHE A 64 -11.32 1.36 13.15
CA PHE A 64 -11.49 -0.08 13.23
C PHE A 64 -10.57 -0.74 12.23
N LEU A 65 -10.27 -1.99 12.55
CA LEU A 65 -9.57 -2.92 11.69
C LEU A 65 -10.38 -4.21 11.71
N GLU A 66 -10.78 -4.69 10.55
CA GLU A 66 -11.55 -5.93 10.42
C GLU A 66 -11.07 -6.76 9.23
N ARG A 67 -11.55 -8.01 9.18
CA ARG A 67 -11.52 -8.83 7.97
C ARG A 67 -12.87 -8.74 7.28
N THR A 68 -12.85 -8.53 5.97
CA THR A 68 -14.07 -8.61 5.17
C THR A 68 -14.57 -10.06 5.10
N SER A 69 -15.80 -10.29 4.63
CA SER A 69 -16.34 -11.65 4.50
C SER A 69 -15.57 -12.51 3.51
N LYS A 70 -14.80 -11.90 2.60
CA LYS A 70 -13.83 -12.56 1.70
C LYS A 70 -12.38 -12.33 2.10
N GLY A 71 -12.12 -11.91 3.34
CA GLY A 71 -10.79 -11.93 3.94
C GLY A 71 -9.84 -10.80 3.55
N GLY A 72 -10.31 -9.73 2.91
CA GLY A 72 -9.54 -8.48 2.79
C GLY A 72 -9.29 -7.86 4.17
N ILE A 73 -8.26 -7.01 4.30
CA ILE A 73 -8.09 -6.16 5.50
C ILE A 73 -8.84 -4.85 5.25
N HIS A 74 -9.86 -4.56 6.04
CA HIS A 74 -10.55 -3.29 6.01
C HIS A 74 -10.15 -2.45 7.21
N ALA A 75 -9.74 -1.21 6.96
CA ALA A 75 -9.64 -0.22 8.02
C ALA A 75 -10.43 1.04 7.68
N GLY A 76 -11.08 1.57 8.69
CA GLY A 76 -11.76 2.85 8.63
C GLY A 76 -11.45 3.72 9.84
N PHE A 77 -11.61 5.02 9.65
CA PHE A 77 -11.21 6.06 10.60
C PHE A 77 -12.41 6.97 10.89
N SER A 78 -12.48 7.63 12.05
CA SER A 78 -13.52 8.64 12.33
C SER A 78 -13.27 9.93 11.53
N TRP A 79 -14.35 10.68 11.29
CA TRP A 79 -14.31 12.04 10.75
C TRP A 79 -14.15 13.14 11.82
N GLU A 80 -14.26 12.84 13.13
CA GLU A 80 -14.11 13.89 14.13
C GLU A 80 -12.70 14.47 14.19
N THR A 81 -12.70 15.78 14.37
CA THR A 81 -11.55 16.71 14.46
C THR A 81 -10.62 16.47 15.65
N ILE A 82 -10.82 15.41 16.45
CA ILE A 82 -9.95 15.07 17.60
C ILE A 82 -8.64 14.39 17.18
N PHE A 83 -8.40 14.20 15.89
CA PHE A 83 -7.03 14.09 15.40
C PHE A 83 -6.33 15.45 15.58
N THR A 84 -6.03 15.92 16.78
CA THR A 84 -5.11 17.06 17.01
C THR A 84 -3.66 16.59 17.12
N LEU A 85 -3.45 15.27 17.09
CA LEU A 85 -2.16 14.62 17.18
C LEU A 85 -1.91 13.84 15.89
N GLY A 86 -1.03 14.39 15.06
CA GLY A 86 -0.60 13.75 13.83
C GLY A 86 0.07 12.39 14.08
N GLY A 87 0.17 11.59 13.03
CA GLY A 87 0.91 10.32 13.06
C GLY A 87 0.09 9.10 13.47
N ARG A 88 -1.23 9.14 13.46
CA ARG A 88 -2.05 7.94 13.67
C ARG A 88 -2.20 7.16 12.37
N TRP A 89 -1.53 6.02 12.26
CA TRP A 89 -1.55 5.18 11.07
C TRP A 89 -1.46 3.70 11.45
N MET A 90 -1.94 2.85 10.56
CA MET A 90 -1.80 1.41 10.67
C MET A 90 -1.41 0.84 9.31
N GLY A 91 -0.73 -0.28 9.28
CA GLY A 91 -0.32 -0.92 8.03
C GLY A 91 0.85 -1.84 8.25
N PHE A 92 1.60 -2.14 7.20
CA PHE A 92 2.81 -2.94 7.32
C PHE A 92 4.02 -2.27 6.68
N MET A 93 5.17 -2.46 7.31
CA MET A 93 6.46 -2.00 6.81
C MET A 93 6.99 -2.97 5.77
N ILE A 94 7.54 -2.42 4.68
CA ILE A 94 8.25 -3.24 3.70
C ILE A 94 9.56 -3.74 4.36
N PRO A 95 9.92 -5.03 4.23
CA PRO A 95 11.13 -5.58 4.84
C PRO A 95 12.38 -4.80 4.50
N GLN A 96 13.29 -4.63 5.47
CA GLN A 96 14.47 -3.80 5.29
C GLN A 96 15.35 -4.28 4.12
N ALA A 97 15.62 -5.58 4.02
CA ALA A 97 16.44 -6.13 2.94
C ALA A 97 15.87 -5.81 1.55
N ILE A 98 14.54 -5.84 1.40
CA ILE A 98 13.86 -5.47 0.15
C ILE A 98 14.00 -3.98 -0.14
N ARG A 99 13.82 -3.11 0.88
CA ARG A 99 13.99 -1.66 0.74
C ARG A 99 15.41 -1.30 0.34
N ASP A 100 16.40 -1.92 0.98
CA ASP A 100 17.81 -1.70 0.72
C ASP A 100 18.18 -2.15 -0.69
N HIS A 101 17.61 -3.27 -1.17
CA HIS A 101 17.79 -3.73 -2.55
C HIS A 101 17.23 -2.76 -3.58
N VAL A 102 15.98 -2.32 -3.40
CA VAL A 102 15.35 -1.33 -4.28
C VAL A 102 16.17 -0.04 -4.30
N PHE A 103 16.62 0.42 -3.12
CA PHE A 103 17.44 1.62 -2.99
C PHE A 103 18.79 1.49 -3.69
N ALA A 104 19.53 0.40 -3.44
CA ALA A 104 20.86 0.18 -3.99
C ALA A 104 20.84 0.12 -5.53
N ASN A 105 19.77 -0.45 -6.10
CA ASN A 105 19.63 -0.68 -7.53
C ASN A 105 18.82 0.41 -8.26
N THR A 106 18.44 1.50 -7.58
CA THR A 106 17.78 2.66 -8.21
C THR A 106 18.68 3.90 -8.11
N PRO A 107 19.08 4.55 -9.22
CA PRO A 107 18.80 4.17 -10.60
C PRO A 107 19.63 2.97 -11.06
N GLY A 108 19.14 2.23 -12.06
CA GLY A 108 19.89 1.13 -12.70
C GLY A 108 19.03 -0.09 -13.04
N ARG A 109 18.05 -0.42 -12.19
CA ARG A 109 17.04 -1.45 -12.42
C ARG A 109 15.64 -0.84 -12.48
N GLN A 110 14.69 -1.61 -13.00
CA GLN A 110 13.28 -1.26 -12.97
C GLN A 110 12.55 -2.14 -11.96
N PHE A 111 11.66 -1.54 -11.19
CA PHE A 111 10.85 -2.22 -10.18
C PHE A 111 9.39 -1.99 -10.49
N TYR A 112 8.59 -3.06 -10.44
CA TYR A 112 7.15 -3.01 -10.55
C TYR A 112 6.52 -3.08 -9.16
N VAL A 113 5.47 -2.30 -8.95
CA VAL A 113 4.68 -2.32 -7.71
C VAL A 113 3.20 -2.24 -8.05
N SER A 114 2.39 -3.03 -7.36
CA SER A 114 0.94 -2.98 -7.48
C SER A 114 0.22 -3.18 -6.15
N MET A 115 -1.01 -2.68 -6.11
CA MET A 115 -1.94 -2.80 -5.01
C MET A 115 -3.33 -3.08 -5.54
N ILE A 116 -3.98 -4.10 -5.00
CA ILE A 116 -5.41 -4.35 -5.21
C ILE A 116 -6.14 -3.92 -3.96
N MET A 117 -7.04 -2.95 -4.12
CA MET A 117 -7.74 -2.30 -3.01
C MET A 117 -9.20 -1.98 -3.38
N ARG A 118 -10.00 -1.57 -2.41
CA ARG A 118 -11.32 -0.97 -2.63
C ARG A 118 -11.53 0.19 -1.68
N ALA A 119 -11.79 1.38 -2.20
CA ALA A 119 -12.24 2.49 -1.36
C ALA A 119 -13.63 2.15 -0.78
N THR A 120 -13.79 2.29 0.53
CA THR A 120 -15.06 2.09 1.24
C THR A 120 -15.63 3.40 1.75
N ARG A 121 -14.78 4.43 1.86
CA ARG A 121 -15.19 5.81 2.11
C ARG A 121 -14.19 6.79 1.53
N GLN A 122 -14.69 7.89 1.00
CA GLN A 122 -13.88 9.00 0.52
C GLN A 122 -13.27 9.80 1.68
N ALA A 123 -12.19 10.50 1.38
CA ALA A 123 -11.64 11.55 2.24
C ALA A 123 -12.66 12.72 2.37
N GLY A 124 -12.48 13.59 3.37
CA GLY A 124 -13.27 14.81 3.51
C GLY A 124 -12.98 15.84 2.39
N SER A 125 -13.91 16.78 2.16
CA SER A 125 -13.92 17.66 0.98
C SER A 125 -13.08 18.94 1.08
N SER A 126 -12.37 19.20 2.19
CA SER A 126 -11.79 20.53 2.45
C SER A 126 -10.30 20.67 2.17
N SER A 127 -9.56 19.57 1.95
CA SER A 127 -8.18 19.63 1.48
C SER A 127 -7.94 18.70 0.29
N ARG A 128 -7.33 19.23 -0.78
CA ARG A 128 -6.92 18.48 -2.00
C ARG A 128 -5.77 17.50 -1.72
N ASP A 129 -5.42 17.27 -0.47
CA ASP A 129 -4.18 16.62 -0.13
C ASP A 129 -4.37 15.10 -0.06
N VAL A 130 -3.62 14.46 -0.93
CA VAL A 130 -3.74 13.05 -1.25
C VAL A 130 -2.98 12.22 -0.21
N MET A 131 -3.67 11.31 0.49
CA MET A 131 -3.04 10.46 1.49
C MET A 131 -2.19 9.37 0.81
N THR A 132 -1.06 9.01 1.41
CA THR A 132 -0.15 7.99 0.84
C THR A 132 -0.54 6.61 1.34
N ALA A 133 -1.18 5.80 0.49
CA ALA A 133 -1.54 4.41 0.81
C ALA A 133 -0.36 3.45 0.75
N GLY A 134 0.69 3.79 0.00
CA GLY A 134 1.93 3.04 -0.05
C GLY A 134 3.09 3.89 -0.53
N GLN A 135 4.31 3.64 -0.07
CA GLN A 135 5.48 4.31 -0.65
C GLN A 135 6.76 3.52 -0.39
N ILE A 136 7.76 3.81 -1.22
CA ILE A 136 9.18 3.52 -0.98
C ILE A 136 9.91 4.84 -1.19
N GLY A 137 10.37 5.46 -0.10
CA GLY A 137 11.06 6.75 -0.15
C GLY A 137 11.71 7.10 1.17
N SER A 138 12.69 8.01 1.16
CA SER A 138 13.42 8.40 2.39
C SER A 138 12.88 9.67 3.02
N THR A 139 12.36 10.59 2.22
CA THR A 139 11.79 11.87 2.68
C THR A 139 10.57 12.22 1.82
N THR A 140 9.88 13.31 2.18
CA THR A 140 8.76 13.81 1.37
C THR A 140 9.17 14.24 -0.03
N SER A 141 10.42 14.65 -0.22
CA SER A 141 11.02 15.14 -1.47
C SER A 141 11.91 14.13 -2.19
N ALA A 142 12.19 12.96 -1.58
CA ALA A 142 13.04 11.92 -2.15
C ALA A 142 12.37 10.54 -2.07
N ARG A 143 11.71 10.13 -3.18
CA ARG A 143 10.89 8.90 -3.24
C ARG A 143 11.13 8.16 -4.55
N SER A 144 11.17 6.83 -4.49
CA SER A 144 11.16 5.98 -5.70
C SER A 144 9.74 5.66 -6.14
N PHE A 145 8.83 5.54 -5.16
CA PHE A 145 7.46 5.11 -5.38
C PHE A 145 6.50 5.71 -4.36
N VAL A 146 5.30 6.07 -4.81
CA VAL A 146 4.18 6.50 -3.95
C VAL A 146 2.88 6.02 -4.59
N LEU A 147 2.05 5.31 -3.85
CA LEU A 147 0.63 5.14 -4.10
C LEU A 147 -0.14 6.09 -3.20
N ARG A 148 -1.18 6.65 -3.78
CA ARG A 148 -1.88 7.80 -3.27
C ARG A 148 -3.38 7.52 -3.34
N THR A 149 -4.09 7.78 -2.25
CA THR A 149 -5.56 7.70 -2.13
C THR A 149 -6.07 9.11 -1.90
N GLY A 150 -6.65 9.75 -2.92
CA GLY A 150 -7.16 11.11 -2.78
C GLY A 150 -7.92 11.63 -3.99
N TYR A 151 -8.39 12.87 -3.85
CA TYR A 151 -9.43 13.52 -4.66
C TYR A 151 -9.06 13.90 -6.09
N THR A 152 -7.78 14.04 -6.40
CA THR A 152 -7.36 14.40 -7.75
C THR A 152 -7.49 13.17 -8.65
N ASP A 153 -8.01 13.34 -9.86
CA ASP A 153 -8.23 12.34 -10.93
C ASP A 153 -6.98 11.52 -11.34
N GLU A 154 -5.87 11.69 -10.62
CA GLU A 154 -4.69 10.86 -10.69
C GLU A 154 -4.47 10.16 -9.34
N ALA A 155 -4.62 8.85 -9.32
CA ALA A 155 -3.74 8.01 -8.51
C ALA A 155 -2.31 8.30 -9.01
N SER A 156 -1.70 9.37 -8.52
CA SER A 156 -0.35 9.71 -8.96
C SER A 156 0.60 8.73 -8.27
N ILE A 157 1.04 7.72 -9.02
CA ILE A 157 2.43 7.32 -8.89
C ILE A 157 3.22 8.56 -9.32
N VAL A 158 3.66 9.31 -8.32
CA VAL A 158 4.53 10.47 -8.47
C VAL A 158 5.91 9.94 -8.89
N SER A 159 6.01 9.43 -10.12
CA SER A 159 7.26 9.20 -10.83
C SER A 159 7.54 10.41 -11.70
N VAL A 160 7.70 11.58 -11.08
CA VAL A 160 7.85 12.83 -11.82
C VAL A 160 9.30 13.03 -12.24
N SER A 161 9.47 13.41 -13.50
CA SER A 161 10.70 13.70 -14.24
C SER A 161 11.69 12.55 -14.43
N GLY A 162 11.41 11.69 -15.42
CA GLY A 162 12.47 11.07 -16.23
C GLY A 162 12.80 9.59 -16.01
N GLY A 163 12.05 8.84 -15.19
CA GLY A 163 12.39 7.43 -14.99
C GLY A 163 11.37 6.53 -14.30
N GLY A 164 10.09 6.86 -14.25
CA GLY A 164 9.05 5.90 -13.88
C GLY A 164 7.78 6.16 -14.69
N ARG A 165 6.95 5.13 -14.82
CA ARG A 165 5.69 5.19 -15.55
C ARG A 165 4.59 4.61 -14.67
N PHE A 166 3.63 5.46 -14.31
CA PHE A 166 2.32 5.01 -13.87
C PHE A 166 1.66 4.24 -15.02
N VAL A 167 1.24 2.99 -14.81
CA VAL A 167 0.61 2.23 -15.89
C VAL A 167 -0.81 2.72 -16.07
N LYS A 168 -1.61 2.63 -15.00
CA LYS A 168 -3.03 2.95 -14.94
C LYS A 168 -3.64 2.58 -13.59
N ASN A 169 -4.82 3.14 -13.31
CA ASN A 169 -5.82 2.48 -12.46
C ASN A 169 -6.65 1.53 -13.34
N TYR A 170 -7.03 0.38 -12.79
CA TYR A 170 -8.03 -0.49 -13.40
C TYR A 170 -9.19 -0.74 -12.42
N PRO A 171 -10.46 -0.57 -12.83
CA PRO A 171 -10.91 -0.03 -14.12
C PRO A 171 -10.44 1.42 -14.35
N ASP A 172 -10.68 1.96 -15.56
CA ASP A 172 -10.59 3.40 -15.89
C ASP A 172 -11.63 4.18 -15.07
N ALA A 173 -11.54 4.10 -13.75
CA ALA A 173 -12.25 4.97 -12.84
C ALA A 173 -11.61 6.34 -13.02
N GLY A 174 -12.40 7.32 -13.49
CA GLY A 174 -11.95 8.71 -13.64
C GLY A 174 -11.42 9.31 -12.33
N SER A 175 -11.59 8.62 -11.19
CA SER A 175 -10.99 8.93 -9.90
C SER A 175 -10.96 7.71 -8.97
N ILE A 176 -10.03 7.68 -8.00
CA ILE A 176 -9.96 6.67 -6.90
C ILE A 176 -11.23 6.71 -6.01
N ILE A 177 -12.05 7.75 -6.19
CA ILE A 177 -13.32 8.05 -5.50
C ILE A 177 -14.42 7.00 -5.76
N ASP A 178 -14.33 6.24 -6.84
CA ASP A 178 -15.30 5.18 -7.11
C ASP A 178 -15.14 4.11 -6.03
N LEU A 179 -16.19 3.91 -5.21
CA LEU A 179 -16.25 2.97 -4.07
C LEU A 179 -16.27 1.49 -4.53
N VAL A 180 -15.44 1.20 -5.52
CA VAL A 180 -15.33 -0.04 -6.28
C VAL A 180 -13.92 -0.62 -6.11
N PRO A 181 -13.75 -1.93 -6.35
CA PRO A 181 -12.43 -2.54 -6.42
C PRO A 181 -11.56 -1.88 -7.49
N GLN A 182 -10.28 -1.72 -7.18
CA GLN A 182 -9.28 -1.09 -8.03
C GLN A 182 -7.96 -1.85 -7.97
N LEU A 183 -7.28 -1.93 -9.10
CA LEU A 183 -5.86 -2.25 -9.23
C LEU A 183 -5.10 -0.95 -9.51
N GLN A 184 -4.20 -0.58 -8.59
CA GLN A 184 -3.22 0.48 -8.80
C GLN A 184 -1.88 -0.16 -9.10
N ALA A 185 -1.26 0.18 -10.23
CA ALA A 185 -0.01 -0.43 -10.66
C ALA A 185 0.92 0.56 -11.35
N GLY A 186 2.22 0.35 -11.20
CA GLY A 186 3.27 1.12 -11.87
C GLY A 186 4.60 0.42 -11.85
N TRP A 187 5.54 0.99 -12.60
CA TRP A 187 6.94 0.66 -12.43
C TRP A 187 7.80 1.92 -12.44
N PHE A 188 8.95 1.83 -11.79
CA PHE A 188 9.91 2.92 -11.68
C PHE A 188 11.33 2.40 -11.84
N SER A 189 12.23 3.26 -12.28
CA SER A 189 13.66 2.98 -12.44
C SER A 189 14.54 4.14 -12.01
N ASN A 190 13.96 5.17 -11.39
CA ASN A 190 14.68 6.34 -10.91
C ASN A 190 14.02 6.94 -9.66
N TRP A 191 14.72 7.86 -9.00
CA TRP A 191 14.23 8.63 -7.86
C TRP A 191 13.54 9.92 -8.32
N TYR A 192 12.46 10.28 -7.65
CA TYR A 192 12.02 11.67 -7.61
C TYR A 192 12.91 12.47 -6.67
N GLY A 193 13.36 13.64 -7.12
CA GLY A 193 14.30 14.48 -6.39
C GLY A 193 15.71 13.88 -6.34
N THR A 194 16.49 14.29 -5.34
CA THR A 194 17.85 13.77 -5.14
C THR A 194 17.80 12.43 -4.41
N LYS A 195 18.45 11.40 -4.97
CA LYS A 195 18.63 10.11 -4.27
C LYS A 195 19.30 10.40 -2.91
N PRO A 196 18.70 9.94 -1.79
CA PRO A 196 19.29 10.10 -0.46
C PRO A 196 20.65 9.40 -0.36
N GLY A 197 21.49 9.81 0.59
CA GLY A 197 22.77 9.15 0.86
C GLY A 197 22.65 7.79 1.54
N SER A 198 21.49 7.46 2.09
CA SER A 198 21.22 6.20 2.80
C SER A 198 19.83 5.66 2.45
N PRO A 199 19.61 4.34 2.61
CA PRO A 199 18.29 3.75 2.40
C PRO A 199 17.21 4.38 3.29
N PRO A 200 15.95 4.39 2.83
CA PRO A 200 14.80 4.80 3.62
C PRO A 200 14.70 4.10 4.97
N ALA A 201 14.47 4.85 6.05
CA ALA A 201 13.99 4.28 7.32
C ALA A 201 12.58 3.67 7.17
N GLY A 202 12.23 2.69 8.02
CA GLY A 202 10.97 1.92 7.91
C GLY A 202 9.72 2.80 7.91
N GLY A 203 9.76 3.90 8.67
CA GLY A 203 8.69 4.89 8.75
C GLY A 203 8.33 5.56 7.41
N ASN A 204 9.15 5.46 6.36
CA ASN A 204 8.90 6.04 5.03
C ASN A 204 8.79 5.01 3.89
N SER A 205 8.78 3.71 4.21
CA SER A 205 8.57 2.64 3.23
C SER A 205 7.59 1.59 3.75
N ASN A 206 6.30 1.84 3.55
CA ASN A 206 5.21 1.05 4.11
C ASN A 206 3.96 1.13 3.22
N VAL A 207 3.00 0.27 3.49
CA VAL A 207 1.63 0.29 2.96
C VAL A 207 0.69 0.41 4.14
N GLY A 208 -0.29 1.30 4.10
CA GLY A 208 -1.16 1.50 5.25
C GLY A 208 -2.17 2.62 5.13
N TRP A 209 -2.98 2.71 6.18
CA TRP A 209 -4.07 3.65 6.35
C TRP A 209 -3.72 4.70 7.39
N GLY A 210 -4.48 5.80 7.37
CA GLY A 210 -4.36 6.85 8.37
C GLY A 210 -3.25 7.86 8.09
N SER A 211 -3.15 8.85 8.96
CA SER A 211 -2.30 10.03 8.77
C SER A 211 -0.84 9.74 9.14
N ARG A 212 0.01 9.69 8.12
CA ARG A 212 1.41 9.28 8.22
C ARG A 212 2.40 10.43 8.01
N GLY A 213 3.49 10.39 8.78
CA GLY A 213 4.69 11.18 8.54
C GLY A 213 4.48 12.69 8.80
N PRO A 214 5.25 13.58 8.15
CA PRO A 214 5.16 15.02 8.37
C PRO A 214 3.83 15.65 7.90
N TRP A 215 3.03 14.88 7.15
CA TRP A 215 1.66 15.22 6.77
C TRP A 215 0.64 14.84 7.84
N GLY A 216 1.13 14.28 8.95
CA GLY A 216 0.38 13.85 10.13
C GLY A 216 -0.69 14.85 10.57
N SER A 217 -0.37 16.14 10.50
CA SER A 217 -1.21 17.26 10.96
C SER A 217 -2.16 17.83 9.90
N THR A 218 -2.06 17.42 8.63
CA THR A 218 -2.85 18.02 7.53
C THR A 218 -4.15 17.26 7.26
N TYR A 219 -4.24 15.99 7.68
CA TYR A 219 -5.32 15.06 7.31
C TYR A 219 -6.35 14.79 8.42
N LEU A 220 -6.52 15.73 9.34
CA LEU A 220 -7.29 15.53 10.56
C LEU A 220 -8.80 15.54 10.23
N GLY A 221 -9.48 14.42 10.47
CA GLY A 221 -10.92 14.28 10.20
C GLY A 221 -11.29 13.97 8.74
N GLU A 222 -10.31 13.82 7.84
CA GLU A 222 -10.57 13.63 6.39
C GLU A 222 -10.02 12.30 5.85
N MET A 223 -9.75 11.30 6.70
CA MET A 223 -9.06 10.08 6.24
C MET A 223 -10.00 9.16 5.44
N PRO A 224 -9.55 8.65 4.27
CA PRO A 224 -10.31 7.66 3.52
C PRO A 224 -10.30 6.33 4.25
N SER A 225 -11.35 5.54 4.05
CA SER A 225 -11.43 4.15 4.49
C SER A 225 -11.35 3.25 3.28
N TRP A 226 -10.64 2.13 3.40
CA TRP A 226 -10.44 1.24 2.27
C TRP A 226 -10.04 -0.18 2.68
N ILE A 227 -10.22 -1.12 1.77
CA ILE A 227 -9.86 -2.52 1.93
C ILE A 227 -8.59 -2.81 1.13
N LEU A 228 -7.62 -3.49 1.74
CA LEU A 228 -6.46 -4.04 1.06
C LEU A 228 -6.67 -5.54 0.82
N TYR A 229 -6.55 -5.96 -0.43
CA TYR A 229 -6.62 -7.37 -0.82
C TYR A 229 -5.24 -7.94 -1.12
N ARG A 230 -4.40 -7.17 -1.83
CA ARG A 230 -3.09 -7.62 -2.29
C ARG A 230 -2.13 -6.46 -2.45
N PHE A 231 -0.85 -6.68 -2.15
CA PHE A 231 0.26 -5.78 -2.46
C PHE A 231 1.44 -6.58 -3.02
N TYR A 232 2.11 -6.07 -4.04
CA TYR A 232 3.14 -6.80 -4.76
C TYR A 232 4.30 -5.90 -5.20
N ILE A 233 5.54 -6.39 -5.08
CA ILE A 233 6.77 -5.75 -5.55
C ILE A 233 7.60 -6.78 -6.33
N GLU A 234 8.15 -6.35 -7.46
CA GLU A 234 9.02 -7.17 -8.32
C GLU A 234 10.20 -6.38 -8.89
N ASP A 235 11.37 -7.01 -8.91
CA ASP A 235 12.54 -6.58 -9.70
C ASP A 235 12.42 -7.10 -11.13
N LEU A 236 12.13 -6.19 -12.07
CA LEU A 236 11.90 -6.52 -13.48
C LEU A 236 13.17 -6.96 -14.20
N PHE A 237 14.33 -6.52 -13.73
CA PHE A 237 15.61 -6.96 -14.28
C PHE A 237 15.85 -8.44 -13.97
N VAL A 238 15.56 -8.87 -12.74
CA VAL A 238 15.71 -10.27 -12.33
C VAL A 238 14.69 -11.17 -13.01
N SER A 239 13.43 -10.73 -13.11
CA SER A 239 12.39 -11.56 -13.74
C SER A 239 12.48 -11.62 -15.27
N GLY A 240 13.23 -10.72 -15.89
CA GLY A 240 13.30 -10.57 -17.35
C GLY A 240 11.99 -10.10 -17.98
N ARG A 241 11.02 -9.64 -17.17
CA ARG A 241 9.72 -9.16 -17.65
C ARG A 241 9.72 -7.64 -17.81
N THR A 242 8.94 -7.13 -18.76
CA THR A 242 8.65 -5.69 -18.81
C THR A 242 7.55 -5.33 -17.80
N GLY A 243 7.48 -4.05 -17.43
CA GLY A 243 6.41 -3.57 -16.55
C GLY A 243 5.02 -3.82 -17.12
N GLU A 244 4.84 -3.73 -18.43
CA GLU A 244 3.58 -4.05 -19.13
C GLU A 244 3.18 -5.52 -18.99
N GLN A 245 4.14 -6.44 -19.08
CA GLN A 245 3.87 -7.88 -18.91
C GLN A 245 3.40 -8.20 -17.50
N VAL A 246 4.03 -7.58 -16.49
CA VAL A 246 3.61 -7.75 -15.09
C VAL A 246 2.24 -7.10 -14.85
N ALA A 247 2.02 -5.89 -15.38
CA ALA A 247 0.72 -5.20 -15.29
C ALA A 247 -0.41 -6.01 -15.92
N ALA A 248 -0.20 -6.62 -17.09
CA ALA A 248 -1.20 -7.46 -17.74
C ALA A 248 -1.54 -8.70 -16.90
N ALA A 249 -0.53 -9.34 -16.28
CA ALA A 249 -0.75 -10.47 -15.39
C ALA A 249 -1.54 -10.08 -14.13
N ASP A 250 -1.23 -8.92 -13.54
CA ASP A 250 -1.95 -8.42 -12.38
C ASP A 250 -3.38 -7.99 -12.72
N LEU A 251 -3.61 -7.40 -13.89
CA LEU A 251 -4.95 -7.09 -14.38
C LEU A 251 -5.78 -8.36 -14.61
N ALA A 252 -5.18 -9.40 -15.21
CA ALA A 252 -5.86 -10.69 -15.38
C ALA A 252 -6.26 -11.29 -14.02
N LYS A 253 -5.36 -11.22 -13.02
CA LYS A 253 -5.67 -11.66 -11.65
C LYS A 253 -6.77 -10.82 -11.00
N PHE A 254 -6.71 -9.49 -11.13
CA PHE A 254 -7.75 -8.59 -10.64
C PHE A 254 -9.13 -8.95 -11.22
N ASN A 255 -9.21 -9.11 -12.55
CA ASN A 255 -10.44 -9.48 -13.23
C ASN A 255 -10.96 -10.86 -12.79
N ALA A 256 -10.06 -11.82 -12.53
CA ALA A 256 -10.45 -13.13 -12.02
C ALA A 256 -10.93 -13.09 -10.57
N ASP A 257 -10.30 -12.26 -9.73
CA ASP A 257 -10.64 -12.15 -8.31
C ASP A 257 -11.97 -11.40 -8.10
N PHE A 258 -12.29 -10.39 -8.93
CA PHE A 258 -13.52 -9.56 -8.80
C PHE A 258 -14.58 -9.80 -9.88
N GLY A 259 -14.31 -10.63 -10.89
CA GLY A 259 -15.30 -11.06 -11.85
C GLY A 259 -16.40 -11.91 -11.22
N GLU A 260 -17.44 -12.24 -11.99
CA GLU A 260 -18.54 -13.09 -11.51
C GLU A 260 -18.02 -14.44 -10.97
N GLY A 261 -18.43 -14.80 -9.74
CA GLY A 261 -17.93 -16.00 -9.05
C GLY A 261 -16.47 -15.93 -8.59
N GLY A 262 -15.83 -14.76 -8.75
CA GLY A 262 -14.47 -14.50 -8.31
C GLY A 262 -14.30 -14.55 -6.80
N ARG A 263 -13.03 -14.64 -6.38
CA ARG A 263 -12.64 -14.78 -4.97
C ARG A 263 -13.21 -13.69 -4.04
N PHE A 264 -13.25 -12.46 -4.54
CA PHE A 264 -13.73 -11.27 -3.84
C PHE A 264 -15.06 -10.75 -4.45
N ALA A 265 -15.70 -11.54 -5.31
CA ALA A 265 -17.05 -11.24 -5.77
C ALA A 265 -17.99 -11.17 -4.55
N ASP A 266 -18.82 -10.13 -4.53
CA ASP A 266 -19.80 -9.87 -3.47
C ASP A 266 -19.18 -9.78 -2.06
N ASP A 267 -17.93 -9.31 -1.96
CA ASP A 267 -17.30 -9.08 -0.67
C ASP A 267 -18.07 -8.04 0.15
N THR A 268 -18.27 -8.35 1.44
CA THR A 268 -19.03 -7.52 2.38
C THR A 268 -18.16 -7.12 3.56
N PHE A 269 -18.43 -5.93 4.09
CA PHE A 269 -17.64 -5.27 5.13
C PHE A 269 -18.53 -4.31 5.92
N SER A 270 -18.09 -3.94 7.12
CA SER A 270 -18.79 -2.98 7.96
C SER A 270 -18.80 -1.60 7.30
N ASP A 271 -19.91 -0.87 7.43
CA ASP A 271 -19.97 0.50 6.92
C ASP A 271 -18.98 1.38 7.70
N PRO A 272 -18.01 2.04 7.03
CA PRO A 272 -17.05 2.91 7.69
C PRO A 272 -17.67 4.15 8.34
N LEU A 273 -18.96 4.42 8.15
CA LEU A 273 -19.74 5.42 8.89
C LEU A 273 -20.17 4.95 10.29
N LEU A 274 -19.98 3.67 10.63
CA LEU A 274 -20.26 3.12 11.96
C LEU A 274 -19.18 3.45 12.99
N VAL A 275 -18.01 3.93 12.55
CA VAL A 275 -17.05 4.55 13.47
C VAL A 275 -17.74 5.77 14.03
N LYS A 276 -17.87 5.84 15.35
CA LYS A 276 -18.48 7.01 15.98
C LYS A 276 -17.78 8.25 15.44
N PRO A 277 -18.52 9.33 15.14
CA PRO A 277 -17.89 10.64 15.12
C PRO A 277 -17.06 10.73 16.40
#